data_AF-A0A8S9FKL3-F1
#
_entry.id   AF-A0A8S9FKL3-F1
#
_cell.length_a   1.000
_cell.length_b   1.000
_cell.length_c   1.000
_cell.angle_alpha   90.00
_cell.angle_beta   90.00
_cell.angle_gamma   90.00
#
_symmetry.space_group_name_H-M   'P 1'
#
loop_
_entity.id
_entity.type
_entity.pdbx_description
1 polymer ?
#
loop_
_entity_poly.entity_id
_entity_poly.type
_entity_poly.pdbx_seq_one_letter_code
_entity_poly.pdbx_strand_id
1 'polypeptide(L)'
;MFSTRFDAMQSMVERLPGVAPPIRRSNPDSYADTPFAEEIASVEMPRKFSFPSIRMYDGTGDPNDHIVQYKQRMLAVALPKESREATLCKGFGSTLIEPALQWYINLPTRSISSFAGLSDKFVEQFKSSRSLEKTSDGLYEILQHRVEPLRDYIARFN
;
A
#
# COMPACT_ATOMS: atom_id res chain seq x y z
N MET A 1 -38.62 13.07 -13.45
CA MET A 1 -39.31 13.49 -12.21
C MET A 1 -39.58 12.36 -11.20
N PHE A 2 -39.22 11.09 -11.45
CA PHE A 2 -39.47 9.97 -10.52
C PHE A 2 -38.32 9.67 -9.52
N SER A 3 -37.09 10.16 -9.77
CA SER A 3 -35.91 9.84 -8.92
C SER A 3 -35.98 10.47 -7.53
N THR A 4 -36.34 11.75 -7.43
CA THR A 4 -36.26 12.52 -6.19
C THR A 4 -37.18 12.01 -5.07
N ARG A 5 -38.33 11.42 -5.43
CA ARG A 5 -39.23 10.80 -4.44
C ARG A 5 -38.67 9.49 -3.89
N PHE A 6 -38.01 8.70 -4.72
CA PHE A 6 -37.41 7.44 -4.30
C PHE A 6 -36.21 7.70 -3.39
N ASP A 7 -35.34 8.64 -3.76
CA ASP A 7 -34.19 9.06 -2.96
C ASP A 7 -34.61 9.63 -1.60
N ALA A 8 -35.68 10.43 -1.57
CA ALA A 8 -36.25 10.96 -0.33
C ALA A 8 -36.83 9.85 0.58
N MET A 9 -37.53 8.87 0.01
CA MET A 9 -38.05 7.74 0.78
C MET A 9 -36.93 6.87 1.35
N GLN A 10 -35.85 6.67 0.59
CA GLN A 10 -34.68 5.90 1.04
C GLN A 10 -33.94 6.60 2.20
N SER A 11 -33.78 7.92 2.12
CA SER A 11 -33.20 8.73 3.20
C SER A 11 -34.01 8.69 4.50
N MET A 12 -35.34 8.56 4.42
CA MET A 12 -36.20 8.44 5.60
C MET A 12 -36.04 7.09 6.31
N VAL A 13 -35.85 6.00 5.56
CA VAL A 13 -35.63 4.66 6.10
C VAL A 13 -34.27 4.55 6.80
N GLU A 14 -33.25 5.23 6.30
CA GLU A 14 -31.91 5.29 6.90
C GLU A 14 -31.85 5.97 8.28
N ARG A 15 -32.88 6.76 8.64
CA ARG A 15 -32.94 7.52 9.90
C ARG A 15 -33.75 6.82 10.99
N LEU A 16 -34.28 5.61 10.73
CA LEU A 16 -35.05 4.86 11.71
C LEU A 16 -34.11 4.18 12.75
N PRO A 17 -34.30 4.45 14.06
CA PRO A 17 -33.51 3.79 15.08
C PRO A 17 -33.79 2.28 15.08
N GLY A 18 -32.73 1.46 15.01
CA GLY A 18 -32.80 0.00 15.00
C GLY A 18 -32.82 -0.65 13.61
N VAL A 19 -32.83 0.12 12.53
CA VAL A 19 -32.64 -0.39 11.16
C VAL A 19 -31.14 -0.45 10.85
N ALA A 20 -30.65 -1.63 10.47
CA ALA A 20 -29.27 -1.76 10.02
C ALA A 20 -29.05 -0.88 8.77
N PRO A 21 -27.95 -0.12 8.69
CA PRO A 21 -27.65 0.68 7.51
C PRO A 21 -27.72 -0.18 6.25
N PRO A 22 -28.30 0.34 5.14
CA PRO A 22 -28.32 -0.40 3.90
C PRO A 22 -26.89 -0.76 3.49
N ILE A 23 -26.69 -2.01 3.07
CA ILE A 23 -25.40 -2.47 2.55
C ILE A 23 -25.07 -1.56 1.36
N ARG A 24 -23.98 -0.78 1.49
CA ARG A 24 -23.48 0.07 0.41
C ARG A 24 -23.08 -0.85 -0.75
N ARG A 25 -23.86 -0.85 -1.83
CA ARG A 25 -23.54 -1.62 -3.03
C ARG A 25 -22.29 -1.01 -3.67
N SER A 26 -21.35 -1.85 -4.07
CA SER A 26 -20.21 -1.42 -4.88
C SER A 26 -20.70 -0.89 -6.22
N ASN A 27 -20.02 0.14 -6.74
CA ASN A 27 -20.30 0.69 -8.05
C ASN A 27 -20.08 -0.41 -9.12
N PRO A 28 -21.01 -0.65 -10.06
CA PRO A 28 -20.79 -1.59 -11.16
C PRO A 28 -19.52 -1.30 -11.98
N ASP A 29 -19.10 -0.03 -12.04
CA ASP A 29 -17.86 0.39 -12.70
C ASP A 29 -16.65 0.46 -11.76
N SER A 30 -16.66 -0.19 -10.60
CA SER A 30 -15.55 -0.17 -9.63
C SER A 30 -14.21 -0.64 -10.24
N TYR A 31 -14.22 -1.37 -11.37
CA TYR A 31 -13.02 -1.72 -12.12
C TYR A 31 -12.37 -0.50 -12.81
N ALA A 32 -13.15 0.49 -13.21
CA ALA A 32 -12.67 1.74 -13.81
C ALA A 32 -11.91 2.62 -12.80
N ASP A 33 -12.12 2.40 -11.50
CA ASP A 33 -11.43 3.08 -10.40
C ASP A 33 -10.01 2.53 -10.14
N THR A 34 -9.43 1.82 -11.12
CA THR A 34 -8.09 1.28 -11.00
C THR A 34 -7.02 2.39 -10.88
N PRO A 35 -6.02 2.22 -9.99
CA PRO A 35 -4.91 3.17 -9.92
C PRO A 35 -3.99 3.07 -11.14
N PHE A 36 -4.15 2.06 -11.99
CA PHE A 36 -3.30 1.83 -13.16
C PHE A 36 -3.73 2.67 -14.35
N ALA A 37 -2.78 3.33 -14.99
CA ALA A 37 -2.96 3.91 -16.30
C ALA A 37 -3.35 2.83 -17.32
N GLU A 38 -3.98 3.23 -18.43
CA GLU A 38 -4.63 2.31 -19.38
C GLU A 38 -3.66 1.26 -19.94
N GLU A 39 -2.41 1.67 -20.20
CA GLU A 39 -1.32 0.82 -20.67
C GLU A 39 -0.95 -0.30 -19.69
N ILE A 40 -1.20 -0.14 -18.40
CA ILE A 40 -0.99 -1.18 -17.38
C ILE A 40 -2.29 -1.93 -17.13
N ALA A 41 -3.42 -1.21 -17.02
CA ALA A 41 -4.73 -1.77 -16.70
C ALA A 41 -5.17 -2.81 -17.73
N SER A 42 -4.99 -2.52 -19.02
CA SER A 42 -5.51 -3.34 -20.11
C SER A 42 -4.63 -4.53 -20.51
N VAL A 43 -3.43 -4.65 -19.93
CA VAL A 43 -2.57 -5.82 -20.14
C VAL A 43 -3.06 -7.00 -19.30
N GLU A 44 -3.38 -8.11 -19.95
CA GLU A 44 -3.74 -9.35 -19.26
C GLU A 44 -2.53 -9.95 -18.51
N MET A 45 -2.78 -10.44 -17.31
CA MET A 45 -1.75 -11.15 -16.53
C MET A 45 -1.43 -12.50 -17.20
N PRO A 46 -0.15 -12.93 -17.24
CA PRO A 46 0.20 -14.23 -17.81
C PRO A 46 -0.53 -15.37 -17.07
N ARG A 47 -1.14 -16.30 -17.83
CA ARG A 47 -1.99 -17.37 -17.25
C ARG A 47 -1.30 -18.28 -16.23
N LYS A 48 0.03 -18.45 -16.36
CA LYS A 48 0.86 -19.27 -15.46
C LYS A 48 1.62 -18.41 -14.43
N PHE A 49 1.22 -17.16 -14.25
CA PHE A 49 1.83 -16.29 -13.26
C PHE A 49 1.47 -16.76 -11.85
N SER A 50 2.50 -17.00 -11.05
CA SER A 50 2.36 -17.18 -9.61
C SER A 50 2.88 -15.91 -8.95
N PHE A 51 2.11 -15.37 -8.01
CA PHE A 51 2.56 -14.22 -7.23
C PHE A 51 3.81 -14.59 -6.42
N PRO A 52 4.80 -13.68 -6.34
CA PRO A 52 6.04 -13.97 -5.64
C PRO A 52 5.78 -14.22 -4.16
N SER A 53 6.31 -15.34 -3.65
CA SER A 53 6.34 -15.63 -2.22
C SER A 53 7.54 -14.92 -1.60
N ILE A 54 7.29 -13.74 -1.03
CA ILE A 54 8.23 -12.97 -0.21
C ILE A 54 7.58 -12.65 1.14
N ARG A 55 8.40 -12.17 2.08
CA ARG A 55 7.86 -11.60 3.32
C ARG A 55 6.90 -10.45 2.96
N MET A 56 5.69 -10.50 3.49
CA MET A 56 4.71 -9.46 3.26
C MET A 56 5.13 -8.19 4.01
N TYR A 57 4.86 -7.03 3.41
CA TYR A 57 5.19 -5.73 4.00
C TYR A 57 3.94 -5.11 4.63
N ASP A 58 4.02 -4.82 5.92
CA ASP A 58 2.95 -4.25 6.73
C ASP A 58 3.00 -2.72 6.83
N GLY A 59 4.13 -2.11 6.46
CA GLY A 59 4.37 -0.68 6.64
C GLY A 59 5.51 -0.35 7.59
N THR A 60 6.15 -1.32 8.24
CA THR A 60 7.10 -1.05 9.34
C THR A 60 8.57 -1.15 8.96
N GLY A 61 8.95 -2.03 8.03
CA GLY A 61 10.34 -2.24 7.61
C GLY A 61 10.87 -1.19 6.62
N ASP A 62 12.09 -1.39 6.09
CA ASP A 62 12.59 -0.54 5.00
C ASP A 62 11.85 -0.82 3.67
N PRO A 63 11.16 0.17 3.07
CA PRO A 63 10.48 -0.01 1.80
C PRO A 63 11.44 -0.31 0.63
N ASN A 64 12.70 0.14 0.67
CA ASN A 64 13.67 -0.17 -0.37
C ASN A 64 14.00 -1.67 -0.39
N ASP A 65 14.21 -2.26 0.78
CA ASP A 65 14.55 -3.67 0.91
C ASP A 65 13.41 -4.55 0.40
N HIS A 66 12.16 -4.14 0.66
CA HIS A 66 10.98 -4.81 0.09
C HIS A 66 10.95 -4.72 -1.44
N ILE A 67 11.18 -3.53 -2.01
CA ILE A 67 11.24 -3.34 -3.48
C ILE A 67 12.33 -4.22 -4.10
N VAL A 68 13.52 -4.27 -3.49
CA VAL A 68 14.64 -5.09 -3.99
C VAL A 68 14.27 -6.57 -3.95
N GLN A 69 13.73 -7.07 -2.84
CA GLN A 69 13.30 -8.46 -2.72
C GLN A 69 12.21 -8.82 -3.74
N TYR A 70 11.22 -7.94 -3.92
CA TYR A 70 10.17 -8.12 -4.92
C TYR A 70 10.74 -8.19 -6.34
N LYS A 71 11.58 -7.23 -6.73
CA LYS A 71 12.24 -7.22 -8.05
C LYS A 71 13.04 -8.50 -8.28
N GLN A 72 13.80 -8.96 -7.29
CA GLN A 72 14.60 -10.19 -7.39
C GLN A 72 13.72 -11.42 -7.60
N ARG A 73 12.60 -11.56 -6.90
CA ARG A 73 11.67 -12.68 -7.15
C ARG A 73 11.01 -12.58 -8.52
N MET A 74 10.64 -11.38 -8.95
CA MET A 74 10.01 -11.18 -10.25
C MET A 74 10.97 -11.41 -11.42
N LEU A 75 12.29 -11.19 -11.25
CA LEU A 75 13.30 -11.56 -12.25
C LEU A 75 13.40 -13.07 -12.48
N ALA A 76 13.14 -13.88 -11.45
CA ALA A 76 13.13 -15.34 -11.56
C ALA A 76 11.87 -15.88 -12.28
N VAL A 77 10.83 -15.05 -12.44
CA VAL A 77 9.61 -15.42 -13.17
C VAL A 77 9.82 -15.15 -14.65
N ALA A 78 9.59 -16.17 -15.49
CA ALA A 78 9.62 -16.03 -16.94
C ALA A 78 8.39 -15.23 -17.41
N LEU A 79 8.57 -13.91 -17.56
CA LEU A 79 7.53 -12.98 -18.03
C LEU A 79 7.77 -12.55 -19.48
N PRO A 80 6.72 -12.57 -20.33
CA PRO A 80 6.77 -11.91 -21.64
C PRO A 80 7.17 -10.45 -21.50
N LYS A 81 7.93 -9.92 -22.47
CA LYS A 81 8.49 -8.57 -22.38
C LYS A 81 7.39 -7.51 -22.34
N GLU A 82 6.35 -7.72 -23.14
CA GLU A 82 5.18 -6.87 -23.31
C GLU A 82 4.30 -6.77 -22.05
N SER A 83 4.30 -7.80 -21.19
CA SER A 83 3.49 -7.80 -19.96
C SER A 83 4.31 -7.61 -18.68
N ARG A 84 5.64 -7.54 -18.78
CA ARG A 84 6.55 -7.44 -17.64
C ARG A 84 6.21 -6.27 -16.72
N GLU A 85 6.05 -5.07 -17.29
CA GLU A 85 5.79 -3.86 -16.51
C GLU A 85 4.44 -3.95 -15.79
N ALA A 86 3.39 -4.35 -16.51
CA ALA A 86 2.06 -4.52 -15.94
C ALA A 86 2.02 -5.61 -14.86
N THR A 87 2.75 -6.71 -15.06
CA THR A 87 2.85 -7.81 -14.08
C THR A 87 3.58 -7.33 -12.82
N LEU A 88 4.65 -6.55 -12.96
CA LEU A 88 5.35 -5.95 -11.83
C LEU A 88 4.43 -5.03 -11.02
N CYS A 89 3.69 -4.14 -11.69
CA CYS A 89 2.75 -3.25 -11.02
C CYS A 89 1.62 -4.01 -10.33
N LYS A 90 0.87 -4.83 -11.07
CA LYS A 90 -0.30 -5.57 -10.56
C LYS A 90 0.08 -6.58 -9.48
N GLY A 91 1.24 -7.21 -9.61
CA GLY A 91 1.76 -8.18 -8.65
C GLY A 91 2.15 -7.57 -7.31
N PHE A 92 2.54 -6.29 -7.27
CA PHE A 92 3.13 -5.69 -6.08
C PHE A 92 2.17 -5.70 -4.89
N GLY A 93 0.90 -5.36 -5.13
CA GLY A 93 -0.13 -5.35 -4.10
C GLY A 93 -0.32 -6.69 -3.37
N SER A 94 -0.02 -7.82 -4.03
CA SER A 94 -0.10 -9.16 -3.40
C SER A 94 0.93 -9.40 -2.30
N THR A 95 1.94 -8.54 -2.22
CA THR A 95 3.03 -8.63 -1.23
C THR A 95 2.86 -7.67 -0.07
N LEU A 96 1.74 -6.95 -0.02
CA LEU A 96 1.44 -5.95 0.98
C LEU A 96 0.32 -6.44 1.91
N ILE A 97 0.40 -6.06 3.18
CA ILE A 97 -0.64 -6.29 4.18
C ILE A 97 -0.91 -5.01 4.97
N GLU A 98 -2.02 -5.03 5.71
CA GLU A 98 -2.31 -4.01 6.73
C GLU A 98 -2.21 -2.56 6.17
N PRO A 99 -1.61 -1.53 6.83
CA PRO A 99 -1.50 -0.18 6.27
C PRO A 99 -0.93 -0.11 4.85
N ALA A 100 0.02 -0.98 4.49
CA ALA A 100 0.62 -0.98 3.16
C ALA A 100 -0.38 -1.39 2.07
N LEU A 101 -1.19 -2.42 2.34
CA LEU A 101 -2.25 -2.81 1.41
C LEU A 101 -3.33 -1.74 1.30
N GLN A 102 -3.70 -1.12 2.43
CA GLN A 102 -4.68 -0.03 2.44
C GLN A 102 -4.21 1.18 1.64
N TRP A 103 -2.93 1.56 1.75
CA TRP A 103 -2.37 2.60 0.90
C TRP A 103 -2.46 2.25 -0.59
N TYR A 104 -2.09 1.03 -0.96
CA TYR A 104 -2.03 0.58 -2.35
C TYR A 104 -3.41 0.61 -3.03
N ILE A 105 -4.46 0.14 -2.35
CA ILE A 105 -5.83 0.14 -2.91
C ILE A 105 -6.47 1.53 -2.98
N ASN A 106 -5.93 2.51 -2.24
CA ASN A 106 -6.40 3.90 -2.21
C ASN A 106 -5.53 4.84 -3.06
N LEU A 107 -4.64 4.30 -3.91
CA LEU A 107 -3.89 5.09 -4.86
C LEU A 107 -4.85 5.84 -5.81
N PRO A 108 -4.54 7.10 -6.21
CA PRO A 108 -5.40 7.84 -7.11
C PRO A 108 -5.58 7.11 -8.44
N THR A 109 -6.79 7.19 -9.01
CA THR A 109 -7.13 6.56 -10.29
C THR A 109 -6.16 6.98 -11.39
N ARG A 110 -5.72 6.02 -12.21
CA ARG A 110 -4.76 6.23 -13.32
C ARG A 110 -3.42 6.88 -12.93
N SER A 111 -3.00 6.82 -11.67
CA SER A 111 -1.74 7.43 -11.21
C SER A 111 -0.49 6.57 -11.41
N ILE A 112 -0.64 5.29 -11.78
CA ILE A 112 0.46 4.33 -11.94
C ILE A 112 0.61 3.91 -13.40
N SER A 113 1.61 4.45 -14.09
CA SER A 113 1.98 4.10 -15.47
C SER A 113 3.23 3.20 -15.57
N SER A 114 3.98 3.03 -14.48
CA SER A 114 5.19 2.21 -14.44
C SER A 114 5.48 1.69 -13.03
N PHE A 115 6.27 0.63 -12.94
CA PHE A 115 6.71 0.07 -11.67
C PHE A 115 7.69 1.00 -10.95
N ALA A 116 8.47 1.78 -11.70
CA ALA A 116 9.30 2.84 -11.15
C ALA A 116 8.45 3.91 -10.42
N GLY A 117 7.41 4.43 -11.08
CA GLY A 117 6.51 5.40 -10.46
C GLY A 117 5.75 4.86 -9.24
N LEU A 118 5.37 3.58 -9.27
CA LEU A 118 4.81 2.89 -8.10
C LEU A 118 5.82 2.79 -6.95
N SER A 119 7.06 2.40 -7.27
CA SER A 119 8.15 2.27 -6.28
C SER A 119 8.45 3.61 -5.60
N ASP A 120 8.50 4.70 -6.37
CA ASP A 120 8.78 6.03 -5.83
C ASP A 120 7.68 6.49 -4.86
N LYS A 121 6.41 6.31 -5.24
CA LYS A 121 5.26 6.61 -4.36
C LYS A 121 5.25 5.74 -3.11
N PHE A 122 5.60 4.46 -3.25
CA PHE A 122 5.69 3.54 -2.11
C PHE A 122 6.77 3.97 -1.14
N VAL A 123 7.97 4.25 -1.64
CA VAL A 123 9.05 4.77 -0.81
C VAL A 123 8.63 6.06 -0.14
N GLU A 124 8.04 7.01 -0.87
CA GLU A 124 7.53 8.28 -0.33
C GLU A 124 6.53 8.10 0.82
N GLN A 125 5.57 7.20 0.66
CA GLN A 125 4.58 6.90 1.70
C GLN A 125 5.22 6.34 2.98
N PHE A 126 6.20 5.46 2.83
CA PHE A 126 6.79 4.70 3.94
C PHE A 126 8.20 5.16 4.30
N LYS A 127 8.59 6.40 3.96
CA LYS A 127 9.90 6.96 4.34
C LYS A 127 10.11 7.01 5.85
N SER A 128 9.05 7.25 6.61
CA SER A 128 9.08 7.32 8.08
C SER A 128 9.35 5.96 8.75
N SER A 129 8.99 4.86 8.10
CA SER A 129 9.30 3.50 8.57
C SER A 129 10.81 3.31 8.73
N ARG A 130 11.61 3.89 7.81
CA ARG A 130 13.08 3.93 7.92
C ARG A 130 13.59 4.64 9.16
N SER A 131 12.91 5.71 9.57
CA SER A 131 13.29 6.45 10.78
C SER A 131 12.90 5.70 12.04
N LEU A 132 11.78 4.96 12.02
CA LEU A 132 11.30 4.25 13.19
C LEU A 132 12.20 3.05 13.56
N GLU A 133 12.62 2.22 12.60
CA GLU A 133 13.57 1.11 12.88
C GLU A 133 14.92 1.62 13.39
N LYS A 134 15.47 2.69 12.77
CA LYS A 134 16.74 3.28 13.23
C LYS A 134 16.63 3.91 14.62
N THR A 135 15.46 4.46 14.95
CA THR A 135 15.22 5.08 16.25
C THR A 135 14.93 4.02 17.31
N SER A 136 14.22 2.92 17.00
CA SER A 136 13.98 1.86 17.98
C SER A 136 15.28 1.21 18.46
N ASP A 137 16.20 0.89 17.55
CA ASP A 137 17.49 0.31 17.92
C ASP A 137 18.34 1.30 18.75
N GLY A 138 18.28 2.60 18.44
CA GLY A 138 18.97 3.65 19.20
C GLY A 138 18.35 3.98 20.55
N LEU A 139 17.02 3.89 20.71
CA LEU A 139 16.32 4.27 21.94
C LEU A 139 16.56 3.30 23.09
N TYR A 140 16.82 2.01 22.82
CA TYR A 140 17.16 1.04 23.86
C TYR A 140 18.59 1.22 24.42
N GLU A 141 19.47 1.91 23.69
CA GLU A 141 20.85 2.18 24.13
C GLU A 141 21.00 3.45 24.97
N ILE A 142 19.99 4.32 24.98
CA ILE A 142 20.05 5.61 25.69
C ILE A 142 19.37 5.48 27.06
N LEU A 143 19.87 4.55 27.86
CA LEU A 143 19.65 4.57 29.31
C LEU A 143 20.88 5.20 29.94
N GLN A 144 20.68 6.19 30.82
CA GLN A 144 21.79 6.76 31.57
C GLN A 144 22.42 5.67 32.44
N HIS A 145 23.67 5.32 32.16
CA HIS A 145 24.33 4.29 32.95
C HIS A 145 24.68 4.87 34.33
N ARG A 146 24.61 4.06 35.41
CA ARG A 146 24.91 4.50 36.79
C ARG A 146 26.23 5.27 36.99
N VAL A 147 27.18 5.11 36.08
CA VAL A 147 28.51 5.74 36.11
C VAL A 147 28.66 6.88 35.10
N GLU A 148 27.65 7.11 34.25
CA GLU A 148 27.63 8.14 33.23
C GLU A 148 27.16 9.47 33.83
N PRO A 149 28.01 10.52 33.84
CA PRO A 149 27.59 11.83 34.31
C PRO A 149 26.53 12.42 33.37
N LEU A 150 25.53 13.10 33.94
CA LEU A 150 24.34 13.59 33.25
C LEU A 150 24.65 14.42 31.98
N ARG A 151 25.75 15.17 32.00
CA ARG A 151 26.19 15.98 30.84
C ARG A 151 26.53 15.13 29.61
N ASP A 152 27.15 13.96 29.83
CA ASP A 152 27.62 13.08 28.76
C ASP A 152 26.44 12.27 28.20
N TYR A 153 25.47 11.93 29.06
CA TYR A 153 24.17 11.39 28.66
C TYR A 153 23.37 12.36 27.78
N ILE A 154 23.24 13.63 28.20
CA ILE A 154 22.52 14.67 27.42
C ILE A 154 23.21 14.94 26.07
N ALA A 155 24.53 14.85 26.00
CA ALA A 155 25.28 15.02 24.75
C ALA A 155 24.98 13.96 23.69
N ARG A 156 24.45 12.78 24.06
CA ARG A 156 24.06 11.71 23.12
C ARG A 156 22.72 11.95 22.42
N PHE A 157 21.95 12.96 22.86
CA PHE A 157 20.66 13.33 22.26
C PHE A 157 20.75 14.47 21.24
N ASN A 158 21.92 15.10 21.07
CA ASN A 158 22.17 16.20 20.14
C ASN A 158 23.03 15.75 18.97
#